data_AF-A0A1F2H8T8-F1
#
_entry.id   AF-A0A1F2H8T8-F1
#
_cell.length_a   1.000
_cell.length_b   1.000
_cell.length_c   1.000
_cell.angle_alpha   90.00
_cell.angle_beta   90.00
_cell.angle_gamma   90.00
#
_symmetry.space_group_name_H-M   'P 1'
#
loop_
_entity.id
_entity.type
_entity.pdbx_description
1 polymer ?
#
loop_
_entity_poly.entity_id
_entity_poly.type
_entity_poly.pdbx_seq_one_letter_code
_entity_poly.pdbx_strand_id
1 'polypeptide(L)'
;MLDLSRKLTDKLVIDDKEYALDLSFNNVLKLFEMWRDEDVPEFVKPHFGIRILTGETLEDFTVEEMAEIFNEVFEEHISLSEVEDNHVEYDLAGNPMKTTTSDEPKEKAPYDIRYDGDYIYASFLQAYGIDLFDVQGELHWKKFNALLSGLPEGTKFMEVVKIRKWKAQKGDSAEYKEEMRRLQKDYALPYEIIEEDEEYEEEF
;
A
#
# COMPACT_ATOMS: atom_id res chain seq x y z
N MET A 1 -8.13 -11.68 0.58
CA MET A 1 -8.64 -12.12 -0.74
C MET A 1 -10.09 -11.69 -0.86
N LEU A 2 -10.50 -11.10 -1.99
CA LEU A 2 -11.88 -10.69 -2.25
C LEU A 2 -12.78 -11.92 -2.47
N ASP A 3 -13.80 -12.08 -1.63
CA ASP A 3 -14.85 -13.10 -1.81
C ASP A 3 -16.01 -12.51 -2.60
N LEU A 4 -16.07 -12.82 -3.90
CA LEU A 4 -17.12 -12.33 -4.81
C LEU A 4 -18.50 -12.93 -4.52
N SER A 5 -18.59 -13.98 -3.69
CA SER A 5 -19.87 -14.57 -3.30
C SER A 5 -20.60 -13.79 -2.21
N ARG A 6 -19.91 -12.85 -1.56
CA ARG A 6 -20.43 -12.05 -0.44
C ARG A 6 -20.33 -10.56 -0.74
N LYS A 7 -21.19 -9.77 -0.10
CA LYS A 7 -21.01 -8.32 -0.07
C LYS A 7 -19.84 -7.99 0.84
N LEU A 8 -19.18 -6.86 0.55
CA LEU A 8 -18.26 -6.27 1.49
C LEU A 8 -19.06 -5.79 2.71
N THR A 9 -18.62 -6.21 3.89
CA THR A 9 -19.18 -5.76 5.16
C THR A 9 -18.33 -4.60 5.60
N ASP A 10 -18.89 -3.39 5.58
CA ASP A 10 -18.16 -2.15 5.85
C ASP A 10 -18.80 -1.49 7.08
N LYS A 11 -18.69 -2.19 8.22
CA LYS A 11 -19.32 -1.78 9.47
C LYS A 11 -18.43 -2.07 10.66
N LEU A 12 -18.44 -1.15 11.60
CA LEU A 12 -17.87 -1.30 12.92
C LEU A 12 -19.01 -1.45 13.93
N VAL A 13 -18.96 -2.50 14.74
CA VAL A 13 -19.96 -2.74 15.79
C VAL A 13 -19.30 -2.50 17.14
N ILE A 14 -19.78 -1.52 17.89
CA ILE A 14 -19.31 -1.24 19.25
C ILE A 14 -20.52 -1.32 20.17
N ASP A 15 -20.48 -2.22 21.14
CA ASP A 15 -21.64 -2.62 21.94
C ASP A 15 -22.83 -3.01 21.04
N ASP A 16 -23.96 -2.31 21.18
CA ASP A 16 -25.18 -2.50 20.40
C ASP A 16 -25.34 -1.46 19.26
N LYS A 17 -24.28 -0.68 18.95
CA LYS A 17 -24.30 0.36 17.91
C LYS A 17 -23.47 -0.07 16.70
N GLU A 18 -24.07 0.10 15.52
CA GLU A 18 -23.38 -0.10 14.24
C GLU A 18 -23.00 1.25 13.63
N TYR A 19 -21.74 1.37 13.21
CA TYR A 19 -21.19 2.50 12.47
C TYR A 19 -20.83 2.06 11.06
N ALA A 20 -21.24 2.82 10.05
CA ALA A 20 -20.84 2.56 8.67
C ALA A 20 -19.38 3.00 8.47
N LEU A 21 -18.59 2.19 7.79
CA LEU A 21 -17.20 2.51 7.45
C LEU A 21 -17.10 3.03 6.02
N ASP A 22 -16.52 4.23 5.84
CA ASP A 22 -16.04 4.71 4.56
C ASP A 22 -14.65 4.13 4.29
N LEU A 23 -14.66 2.97 3.64
CA LEU A 23 -13.46 2.28 3.16
C LEU A 23 -13.16 2.62 1.69
N SER A 24 -13.55 3.79 1.20
CA SER A 24 -13.09 4.25 -0.12
C SER A 24 -11.57 4.43 -0.13
N PHE A 25 -10.93 4.14 -1.27
CA PHE A 25 -9.47 4.09 -1.33
C PHE A 25 -8.81 5.41 -0.92
N ASN A 26 -9.37 6.54 -1.34
CA ASN A 26 -8.88 7.87 -0.98
C ASN A 26 -9.04 8.16 0.51
N ASN A 27 -10.08 7.64 1.17
CA ASN A 27 -10.24 7.81 2.62
C ASN A 27 -9.23 6.97 3.40
N VAL A 28 -8.95 5.74 2.95
CA VAL A 28 -7.89 4.90 3.53
C VAL A 28 -6.49 5.49 3.29
N LEU A 29 -6.22 6.07 2.12
CA LEU A 29 -4.95 6.77 1.89
C LEU A 29 -4.78 7.99 2.81
N LYS A 30 -5.85 8.76 3.03
CA LYS A 30 -5.85 9.88 3.99
C LYS A 30 -5.59 9.41 5.42
N LEU A 31 -6.13 8.24 5.77
CA LEU A 31 -5.87 7.61 7.06
C LEU A 31 -4.39 7.26 7.22
N PHE A 32 -3.74 6.67 6.21
CA PHE A 32 -2.30 6.39 6.24
C PHE A 32 -1.44 7.65 6.29
N GLU A 33 -1.84 8.71 5.58
CA GLU A 33 -1.19 10.02 5.68
C GLU A 33 -1.21 10.53 7.13
N MET A 34 -2.39 10.54 7.77
CA MET A 34 -2.53 10.92 9.19
C MET A 34 -1.72 10.01 10.11
N TRP A 35 -1.71 8.70 9.85
CA TRP A 35 -1.02 7.75 10.70
C TRP A 35 0.50 7.93 10.71
N ARG A 36 1.06 8.41 9.60
CA ARG A 36 2.50 8.64 9.43
C ARG A 36 2.94 10.06 9.80
N ASP A 37 1.99 10.94 10.12
CA ASP A 37 2.28 12.29 10.54
C ASP A 37 2.96 12.29 11.92
N GLU A 38 4.22 12.71 11.97
CA GLU A 38 5.03 12.78 13.19
C GLU A 38 4.57 13.91 14.13
N ASP A 39 3.82 14.91 13.60
CA ASP A 39 3.26 15.99 14.40
C ASP A 39 1.98 15.55 15.15
N VAL A 40 1.40 14.39 14.78
CA VAL A 40 0.23 13.81 15.46
C VAL A 40 0.70 12.87 16.57
N PRO A 41 0.36 13.15 17.85
CA PRO A 41 0.74 12.27 18.95
C PRO A 41 0.17 10.85 18.81
N GLU A 42 0.99 9.83 19.04
CA GLU A 42 0.64 8.43 18.78
C GLU A 42 -0.68 8.00 19.46
N PHE A 43 -0.88 8.42 20.71
CA PHE A 43 -2.05 8.06 21.50
C PHE A 43 -3.37 8.67 20.98
N VAL A 44 -3.33 9.72 20.15
CA VAL A 44 -4.56 10.30 19.54
C VAL A 44 -4.85 9.75 18.15
N LYS A 45 -3.89 9.09 17.49
CA LYS A 45 -4.07 8.56 16.13
C LYS A 45 -5.26 7.59 16.03
N PRO A 46 -5.50 6.66 16.97
CA PRO A 46 -6.70 5.81 16.92
C PRO A 46 -8.01 6.59 16.84
N HIS A 47 -8.13 7.70 17.58
CA HIS A 47 -9.33 8.53 17.58
C HIS A 47 -9.54 9.21 16.22
N PHE A 48 -8.49 9.81 15.67
CA PHE A 48 -8.56 10.40 14.35
C PHE A 48 -8.84 9.35 13.29
N GLY A 49 -8.27 8.16 13.44
CA GLY A 49 -8.47 7.07 12.50
C GLY A 49 -9.91 6.59 12.44
N ILE A 50 -10.53 6.34 13.60
CA ILE A 50 -11.97 6.01 13.66
C ILE A 50 -12.82 7.16 13.11
N ARG A 51 -12.48 8.42 13.41
CA ARG A 51 -13.21 9.56 12.86
C ARG A 51 -13.09 9.67 11.35
N ILE A 52 -11.93 9.37 10.77
CA ILE A 52 -11.73 9.34 9.32
C ILE A 52 -12.60 8.24 8.71
N LEU A 53 -12.63 7.05 9.30
CA LEU A 53 -13.34 5.89 8.77
C LEU A 53 -14.85 5.94 8.97
N THR A 54 -15.34 6.51 10.06
CA THR A 54 -16.78 6.52 10.40
C THR A 54 -17.45 7.88 10.15
N GLY A 55 -16.67 8.96 10.09
CA GLY A 55 -17.18 10.33 10.13
C GLY A 55 -17.64 10.79 11.53
N GLU A 56 -17.65 9.89 12.51
CA GLU A 56 -18.17 10.12 13.86
C GLU A 56 -17.05 10.46 14.85
N THR A 57 -17.39 11.19 15.91
CA THR A 57 -16.49 11.41 17.05
C THR A 57 -16.99 10.59 18.23
N LEU A 58 -16.23 9.58 18.61
CA LEU A 58 -16.58 8.69 19.71
C LEU A 58 -15.98 9.22 21.02
N GLU A 59 -16.70 10.11 21.69
CA GLU A 59 -16.22 10.82 22.90
C GLU A 59 -16.29 9.99 24.18
N ASP A 60 -17.08 8.91 24.19
CA ASP A 60 -17.36 8.11 25.38
C ASP A 60 -16.30 7.02 25.68
N PHE A 61 -15.24 6.94 24.87
CA PHE A 61 -14.23 5.88 24.96
C PHE A 61 -12.89 6.42 25.47
N THR A 62 -12.20 5.59 26.25
CA THR A 62 -10.82 5.84 26.68
C THR A 62 -9.83 5.68 25.52
N VAL A 63 -8.60 6.14 25.73
CA VAL A 63 -7.53 6.01 24.73
C VAL A 63 -7.24 4.55 24.41
N GLU A 64 -7.24 3.71 25.44
CA GLU A 64 -7.00 2.28 25.34
C GLU A 64 -8.13 1.59 24.56
N GLU A 65 -9.41 1.86 24.90
CA GLU A 65 -10.56 1.31 24.17
C GLU A 65 -10.56 1.75 22.70
N MET A 66 -10.24 3.01 22.42
CA MET A 66 -10.15 3.50 21.04
C MET A 66 -9.02 2.84 20.26
N ALA A 67 -7.89 2.52 20.90
CA ALA A 67 -6.82 1.78 20.27
C ALA A 67 -7.25 0.33 19.94
N GLU A 68 -7.98 -0.34 20.85
CA GLU A 68 -8.51 -1.68 20.61
C GLU A 68 -9.52 -1.70 19.45
N ILE A 69 -10.50 -0.79 19.47
CA ILE A 69 -11.50 -0.63 18.41
C ILE A 69 -10.82 -0.35 17.07
N PHE A 70 -9.83 0.54 17.06
CA PHE A 70 -9.08 0.87 15.86
C PHE A 70 -8.32 -0.34 15.32
N ASN A 71 -7.64 -1.10 16.17
CA ASN A 71 -6.90 -2.29 15.75
C ASN A 71 -7.83 -3.35 15.16
N GLU A 72 -9.02 -3.56 15.73
CA GLU A 72 -10.03 -4.49 15.18
C GLU A 72 -10.46 -4.08 13.76
N VAL A 73 -10.79 -2.81 13.56
CA VAL A 73 -11.14 -2.28 12.22
C VAL A 73 -10.00 -2.52 11.24
N PHE A 74 -8.77 -2.30 11.67
CA PHE A 74 -7.61 -2.53 10.83
C PHE A 74 -7.43 -3.99 10.48
N GLU A 75 -7.43 -4.90 11.45
CA GLU A 75 -7.25 -6.32 11.19
C GLU A 75 -8.33 -6.89 10.25
N GLU A 76 -9.58 -6.43 10.36
CA GLU A 76 -10.69 -6.94 9.55
C GLU A 76 -10.76 -6.33 8.14
N HIS A 77 -10.54 -5.02 8.03
CA HIS A 77 -10.88 -4.27 6.81
C HIS A 77 -9.67 -3.83 5.99
N ILE A 78 -8.53 -3.55 6.64
CA ILE A 78 -7.37 -2.90 6.01
C ILE A 78 -6.10 -3.76 6.07
N SER A 79 -5.89 -4.60 7.08
CA SER A 79 -4.63 -5.25 7.46
C SER A 79 -3.57 -4.27 8.04
N LEU A 80 -3.16 -4.47 9.29
CA LEU A 80 -2.16 -3.64 9.99
C LEU A 80 -0.79 -3.60 9.28
N SER A 81 -0.46 -4.63 8.49
CA SER A 81 0.75 -4.65 7.65
C SER A 81 0.75 -3.57 6.55
N GLU A 82 -0.41 -3.05 6.17
CA GLU A 82 -0.55 -2.03 5.12
C GLU A 82 -0.22 -0.61 5.63
N VAL A 83 -0.11 -0.40 6.95
CA VAL A 83 -0.05 0.94 7.58
C VAL A 83 1.38 1.39 7.87
N GLU A 84 2.20 0.48 8.38
CA GLU A 84 3.61 0.78 8.68
C GLU A 84 4.39 1.09 7.39
N ASP A 85 3.87 0.62 6.26
CA ASP A 85 4.66 0.38 5.07
C ASP A 85 3.95 0.78 3.76
N ASN A 86 2.62 1.00 3.72
CA ASN A 86 1.85 1.13 2.45
C ASN A 86 2.09 -0.05 1.48
N HIS A 87 2.52 -1.19 2.00
CA HIS A 87 2.99 -2.32 1.21
C HIS A 87 1.99 -3.48 1.32
N VAL A 88 1.47 -3.91 0.16
CA VAL A 88 0.88 -5.24 0.03
C VAL A 88 1.74 -6.04 -0.94
N GLU A 89 2.34 -7.11 -0.43
CA GLU A 89 3.02 -8.09 -1.26
C GLU A 89 1.99 -9.05 -1.86
N TYR A 90 1.88 -8.98 -3.18
CA TYR A 90 1.07 -9.91 -3.96
C TYR A 90 1.97 -10.92 -4.64
N ASP A 91 1.54 -12.18 -4.65
CA ASP A 91 2.15 -13.19 -5.51
C ASP A 91 1.89 -12.88 -7.00
N LEU A 92 2.52 -13.65 -7.89
CA LEU A 92 2.32 -13.54 -9.35
C LEU A 92 0.87 -13.80 -9.81
N ALA A 93 0.00 -14.27 -8.92
CA ALA A 93 -1.42 -14.51 -9.17
C ALA A 93 -2.34 -13.46 -8.50
N GLY A 94 -1.77 -12.40 -7.90
CA GLY A 94 -2.53 -11.32 -7.26
C GLY A 94 -3.14 -11.69 -5.90
N ASN A 95 -2.66 -12.75 -5.25
CA ASN A 95 -3.08 -13.07 -3.89
C ASN A 95 -2.22 -12.28 -2.89
N PRO A 96 -2.82 -11.62 -1.88
CA PRO A 96 -2.04 -11.03 -0.81
C PRO A 96 -1.32 -12.17 -0.09
N MET A 97 0.01 -12.13 -0.10
CA MET A 97 0.81 -13.11 0.62
C MET A 97 0.53 -12.95 2.11
N LYS A 98 0.18 -14.05 2.78
CA LYS A 98 0.08 -14.05 4.23
C LYS A 98 1.47 -13.79 4.77
N THR A 99 1.63 -12.70 5.53
CA THR A 99 2.81 -12.49 6.36
C THR A 99 2.87 -13.66 7.34
N THR A 100 3.67 -14.67 7.03
CA THR A 100 4.10 -15.59 8.07
C THR A 100 4.92 -14.77 9.05
N THR A 101 4.66 -14.92 10.34
CA THR A 101 5.52 -14.48 11.44
C THR A 101 6.83 -15.26 11.36
N SER A 102 7.63 -14.95 10.35
CA SER A 102 8.99 -15.44 10.15
C SER A 102 9.90 -14.24 10.36
N ASP A 103 10.84 -14.35 11.29
CA ASP A 103 11.88 -13.37 11.64
C ASP A 103 12.84 -13.03 10.48
N GLU A 104 12.45 -13.28 9.23
CA GLU A 104 13.18 -12.83 8.05
C GLU A 104 12.87 -11.35 7.80
N PRO A 105 13.87 -10.51 7.47
CA PRO A 105 13.62 -9.12 7.13
C PRO A 105 12.65 -9.07 5.94
N LYS A 106 11.45 -8.52 6.17
CA LYS A 106 10.45 -8.27 5.12
C LYS A 106 11.14 -7.53 3.97
N GLU A 107 11.14 -8.11 2.76
CA GLU A 107 11.58 -7.35 1.58
C GLU A 107 10.62 -6.16 1.46
N LYS A 108 11.15 -4.93 1.46
CA LYS A 108 10.30 -3.74 1.30
C LYS A 108 9.63 -3.82 -0.06
N ALA A 109 8.32 -3.56 -0.15
CA ALA A 109 7.70 -3.55 -1.46
C ALA A 109 8.28 -2.41 -2.31
N PRO A 110 8.38 -2.61 -3.64
CA PRO A 110 9.12 -1.74 -4.53
C PRO A 110 8.31 -0.49 -4.94
N TYR A 111 7.34 -0.07 -4.13
CA TYR A 111 6.45 1.04 -4.45
C TYR A 111 5.88 1.68 -3.18
N ASP A 112 5.59 2.99 -3.26
CA ASP A 112 4.81 3.72 -2.26
C ASP A 112 3.74 4.51 -3.00
N ILE A 113 2.47 4.21 -2.72
CA ILE A 113 1.31 4.82 -3.39
C ILE A 113 1.37 6.35 -3.36
N ARG A 114 2.00 6.96 -2.34
CA ARG A 114 2.17 8.42 -2.23
C ARG A 114 3.14 8.99 -3.25
N TYR A 115 4.24 8.28 -3.51
CA TYR A 115 5.27 8.73 -4.45
C TYR A 115 5.01 8.24 -5.88
N ASP A 116 4.24 7.16 -6.02
CA ASP A 116 3.90 6.54 -7.30
C ASP A 116 2.51 6.93 -7.82
N GLY A 117 1.86 7.94 -7.21
CA GLY A 117 0.50 8.35 -7.52
C GLY A 117 0.24 8.60 -9.01
N ASP A 118 1.16 9.30 -9.69
CA ASP A 118 1.06 9.59 -11.13
C ASP A 118 1.12 8.31 -11.98
N TYR A 119 1.98 7.36 -11.60
CA TYR A 119 2.14 6.08 -12.31
C TYR A 119 0.91 5.20 -12.09
N ILE A 120 0.41 5.13 -10.86
CA ILE A 120 -0.81 4.40 -10.50
C ILE A 120 -1.99 4.99 -11.27
N TYR A 121 -2.19 6.30 -11.22
CA TYR A 121 -3.26 7.00 -11.93
C TYR A 121 -3.23 6.69 -13.43
N ALA A 122 -2.09 6.91 -14.10
CA ALA A 122 -1.95 6.64 -15.52
C ALA A 122 -2.24 5.17 -15.85
N SER A 123 -1.83 4.25 -14.98
CA SER A 123 -2.01 2.80 -15.18
C SER A 123 -3.47 2.36 -14.98
N PHE A 124 -4.18 2.92 -14.01
CA PHE A 124 -5.62 2.67 -13.83
C PHE A 124 -6.43 3.18 -15.01
N LEU A 125 -6.11 4.39 -15.49
CA LEU A 125 -6.77 4.97 -16.66
C LEU A 125 -6.49 4.14 -17.93
N GLN A 126 -5.24 3.72 -18.14
CA GLN A 126 -4.85 2.88 -19.27
C GLN A 126 -5.49 1.49 -19.23
N ALA A 127 -5.42 0.79 -18.09
CA ALA A 127 -5.80 -0.62 -17.99
C ALA A 127 -7.31 -0.82 -17.85
N TYR A 128 -7.98 0.08 -17.12
CA TYR A 128 -9.37 -0.10 -16.70
C TYR A 128 -10.30 1.02 -17.16
N GLY A 129 -9.76 2.13 -17.70
CA GLY A 129 -10.56 3.32 -18.01
C GLY A 129 -11.14 3.98 -16.75
N ILE A 130 -10.51 3.78 -15.60
CA ILE A 130 -10.94 4.35 -14.32
C ILE A 130 -10.12 5.61 -14.06
N ASP A 131 -10.79 6.76 -14.07
CA ASP A 131 -10.24 7.98 -13.49
C ASP A 131 -10.37 7.90 -11.96
N LEU A 132 -9.24 7.82 -11.25
CA LEU A 132 -9.22 7.69 -9.80
C LEU A 132 -9.79 8.93 -9.07
N PHE A 133 -9.78 10.11 -9.70
CA PHE A 133 -10.38 11.30 -9.11
C PHE A 133 -11.90 11.29 -9.21
N ASP A 134 -12.46 10.70 -10.27
CA ASP A 134 -13.91 10.60 -10.46
C ASP A 134 -14.56 9.60 -9.49
N VAL A 135 -13.83 8.58 -9.03
CA VAL A 135 -14.35 7.51 -8.16
C VAL A 135 -13.95 7.65 -6.68
N GLN A 136 -13.49 8.83 -6.26
CA GLN A 136 -13.22 9.12 -4.85
C GLN A 136 -14.51 9.01 -4.02
N GLY A 137 -14.44 8.35 -2.87
CA GLY A 137 -15.61 8.05 -2.03
C GLY A 137 -16.42 6.83 -2.51
N GLU A 138 -16.14 6.28 -3.69
CA GLU A 138 -16.91 5.17 -4.28
C GLU A 138 -16.10 3.88 -4.44
N LEU A 139 -14.85 3.98 -4.88
CA LEU A 139 -14.00 2.81 -5.11
C LEU A 139 -13.46 2.27 -3.78
N HIS A 140 -14.07 1.19 -3.30
CA HIS A 140 -13.68 0.51 -2.06
C HIS A 140 -12.20 0.03 -2.07
N TRP A 141 -11.50 0.17 -0.94
CA TRP A 141 -10.10 -0.17 -0.70
C TRP A 141 -9.70 -1.56 -1.19
N LYS A 142 -10.38 -2.62 -0.73
CA LYS A 142 -10.17 -3.99 -1.22
C LYS A 142 -10.25 -4.12 -2.75
N LYS A 143 -11.14 -3.37 -3.43
CA LYS A 143 -11.26 -3.38 -4.89
C LYS A 143 -10.11 -2.62 -5.55
N PHE A 144 -9.77 -1.44 -5.02
CA PHE A 144 -8.60 -0.67 -5.46
C PHE A 144 -7.33 -1.53 -5.41
N ASN A 145 -7.10 -2.21 -4.28
CA ASN A 145 -5.96 -3.10 -4.08
C ASN A 145 -5.93 -4.27 -5.08
N ALA A 146 -7.07 -4.91 -5.35
CA ALA A 146 -7.14 -5.97 -6.35
C ALA A 146 -6.90 -5.47 -7.79
N LEU A 147 -7.33 -4.25 -8.12
CA LEU A 147 -7.04 -3.62 -9.40
C LEU A 147 -5.55 -3.25 -9.49
N LEU A 148 -4.98 -2.68 -8.44
CA LEU A 148 -3.56 -2.32 -8.39
C LEU A 148 -2.66 -3.55 -8.56
N SER A 149 -2.95 -4.65 -7.85
CA SER A 149 -2.21 -5.92 -7.99
C SER A 149 -2.44 -6.60 -9.34
N GLY A 150 -3.59 -6.32 -9.98
CA GLY A 150 -3.99 -6.91 -11.25
C GLY A 150 -3.55 -6.09 -12.48
N LEU A 151 -2.73 -5.06 -12.30
CA LEU A 151 -2.31 -4.20 -13.40
C LEU A 151 -1.54 -5.01 -14.47
N PRO A 152 -1.92 -4.89 -15.76
CA PRO A 152 -1.23 -5.58 -16.84
C PRO A 152 0.24 -5.17 -16.98
N GLU A 153 1.04 -6.06 -17.54
CA GLU A 153 2.39 -5.71 -18.01
C GLU A 153 2.32 -4.60 -19.07
N GLY A 154 3.31 -3.70 -19.07
CA GLY A 154 3.35 -2.54 -19.98
C GLY A 154 2.52 -1.34 -19.53
N THR A 155 1.96 -1.39 -18.32
CA THR A 155 1.48 -0.18 -17.64
C THR A 155 2.65 0.53 -16.96
N LYS A 156 2.57 1.86 -16.85
CA LYS A 156 3.67 2.68 -16.32
C LYS A 156 4.08 2.26 -14.91
N PHE A 157 3.11 1.96 -14.05
CA PHE A 157 3.36 1.51 -12.69
C PHE A 157 4.10 0.16 -12.68
N MET A 158 3.66 -0.80 -13.49
CA MET A 158 4.32 -2.11 -13.56
C MET A 158 5.74 -2.03 -14.14
N GLU A 159 6.01 -1.11 -15.05
CA GLU A 159 7.36 -0.83 -15.54
C GLU A 159 8.29 -0.32 -14.43
N VAL A 160 7.81 0.66 -13.63
CA VAL A 160 8.58 1.22 -12.50
C VAL A 160 8.86 0.15 -11.44
N VAL A 161 7.85 -0.64 -11.09
CA VAL A 161 8.00 -1.77 -10.16
C VAL A 161 9.04 -2.78 -10.67
N LYS A 162 9.03 -3.10 -11.97
CA LYS A 162 10.03 -3.99 -12.60
C LYS A 162 11.43 -3.40 -12.54
N ILE A 163 11.58 -2.10 -12.81
CA ILE A 163 12.87 -1.40 -12.74
C ILE A 163 13.44 -1.47 -11.31
N ARG A 164 12.64 -1.11 -10.30
CA ARG A 164 13.07 -1.14 -8.89
C ARG A 164 13.43 -2.56 -8.41
N LYS A 165 12.67 -3.58 -8.83
CA LYS A 165 12.95 -4.99 -8.49
C LYS A 165 14.09 -5.62 -9.29
N TRP A 166 14.58 -4.98 -10.34
CA TRP A 166 15.58 -5.58 -11.21
C TRP A 166 16.89 -5.84 -10.45
N LYS A 167 17.44 -7.03 -10.66
CA LYS A 167 18.75 -7.46 -10.15
C LYS A 167 19.57 -7.95 -11.35
N ALA A 168 20.85 -7.59 -11.42
CA ALA A 168 21.72 -7.97 -12.52
C ALA A 168 21.82 -9.51 -12.64
N GLN A 169 21.76 -10.02 -13.87
CA GLN A 169 21.85 -11.45 -14.15
C GLN A 169 23.17 -11.81 -14.83
N LYS A 170 23.56 -13.09 -14.70
CA LYS A 170 24.72 -13.64 -15.39
C LYS A 170 24.42 -13.69 -16.89
N GLY A 171 25.12 -12.86 -17.67
CA GLY A 171 24.94 -12.74 -19.12
C GLY A 171 24.41 -11.38 -19.58
N ASP A 172 23.96 -10.53 -18.66
CA ASP A 172 23.61 -9.14 -18.98
C ASP A 172 24.86 -8.37 -19.47
N SER A 173 24.70 -7.59 -20.55
CA SER A 173 25.77 -6.73 -21.04
C SER A 173 26.07 -5.60 -20.05
N ALA A 174 27.31 -5.11 -20.03
CA ALA A 174 27.70 -3.97 -19.19
C ALA A 174 26.81 -2.74 -19.47
N GLU A 175 26.55 -2.44 -20.74
CA GLU A 175 25.67 -1.34 -21.16
C GLU A 175 24.24 -1.48 -20.63
N TYR A 176 23.67 -2.69 -20.65
CA TYR A 176 22.32 -2.91 -20.13
C TYR A 176 22.26 -2.76 -18.61
N LYS A 177 23.27 -3.25 -17.89
CA LYS A 177 23.36 -3.08 -16.44
C LYS A 177 23.46 -1.60 -16.06
N GLU A 178 24.29 -0.83 -16.78
CA GLU A 178 24.45 0.60 -16.56
C GLU A 178 23.14 1.35 -16.81
N GLU A 179 22.43 1.04 -17.89
CA GLU A 179 21.11 1.61 -18.19
C GLU A 179 20.10 1.30 -17.08
N MET A 180 20.01 0.05 -16.64
CA MET A 180 19.08 -0.34 -15.58
C MET A 180 19.42 0.33 -14.24
N ARG A 181 20.71 0.49 -13.90
CA ARG A 181 21.13 1.23 -12.70
C ARG A 181 20.77 2.71 -12.79
N ARG A 182 20.90 3.33 -13.97
CA ARG A 182 20.43 4.71 -14.19
C ARG A 182 18.93 4.81 -14.00
N LEU A 183 18.15 3.90 -14.58
CA LEU A 183 16.70 3.88 -14.39
C LEU A 183 16.31 3.66 -12.93
N GLN A 184 16.99 2.77 -12.19
CA GLN A 184 16.77 2.61 -10.76
C GLN A 184 17.04 3.90 -9.98
N LYS A 185 18.08 4.66 -10.36
CA LYS A 185 18.35 6.01 -9.81
C LYS A 185 17.25 7.01 -10.14
N ASP A 186 16.76 7.03 -11.37
CA ASP A 186 15.73 7.97 -11.81
C ASP A 186 14.36 7.69 -11.17
N TYR A 187 14.04 6.42 -10.91
CA TYR A 187 12.76 5.99 -10.34
C TYR A 187 12.80 5.67 -8.85
N ALA A 188 13.91 5.90 -8.15
CA ALA A 188 14.05 5.55 -6.74
C ALA A 188 13.04 6.27 -5.86
N LEU A 189 12.60 5.62 -4.78
CA LEU A 189 11.82 6.29 -3.75
C LEU A 189 12.73 7.25 -2.95
N PRO A 190 12.21 8.38 -2.40
CA PRO A 190 13.05 9.39 -1.76
C PRO A 190 13.85 8.93 -0.54
N TYR A 191 13.47 7.80 0.04
CA TYR A 191 14.12 7.18 1.20
C TYR A 191 14.91 5.90 0.84
N GLU A 192 14.97 5.52 -0.44
CA GLU A 192 15.81 4.41 -0.89
C GLU A 192 17.27 4.86 -0.98
N ILE A 193 18.13 4.13 -0.28
CA ILE A 193 19.57 4.21 -0.47
C ILE A 193 19.89 3.23 -1.59
N ILE A 194 20.30 3.74 -2.75
CA ILE A 194 20.76 2.89 -3.84
C ILE A 194 22.20 2.53 -3.52
N GLU A 195 22.41 1.30 -3.09
CA GLU A 195 23.75 0.75 -2.97
C GLU A 195 24.36 0.73 -4.39
N GLU A 196 25.40 1.55 -4.58
CA GLU A 196 26.31 1.33 -5.69
C GLU A 196 27.04 0.04 -5.34
N ASP A 197 26.70 -1.06 -6.02
CA ASP A 197 27.49 -2.28 -5.92
C ASP A 197 28.93 -1.87 -6.26
N GLU A 198 29.79 -1.75 -5.24
CA GLU A 198 31.24 -1.78 -5.43
C GLU A 198 31.50 -3.09 -6.13
N GLU A 199 31.77 -2.99 -7.43
CA GLU A 199 32.05 -4.09 -8.32
C GLU A 199 33.13 -4.94 -7.64
N TYR A 200 32.75 -6.12 -7.11
CA TYR A 200 33.74 -7.15 -6.84
C TYR A 200 34.29 -7.52 -8.21
N GLU A 201 35.38 -6.85 -8.59
CA GLU A 201 36.35 -7.34 -9.56
C GLU A 201 36.79 -8.72 -9.04
N GLU A 202 36.03 -9.77 -9.33
CA GLU A 202 36.58 -11.11 -9.35
C GLU A 202 37.55 -11.14 -10.53
N GLU A 203 38.79 -10.78 -10.22
CA GLU A 203 39.99 -10.99 -11.03
C GLU A 203 39.93 -12.38 -11.68
N PHE A 204 39.97 -12.41 -13.02
CA PHE A 204 40.30 -13.60 -13.80
C PHE A 204 41.81 -13.78 -13.93
#